data_AF-A0A351TJJ9-F1
#
_entry.id   AF-A0A351TJJ9-F1
#
_cell.length_a   1.000
_cell.length_b   1.000
_cell.length_c   1.000
_cell.angle_alpha   90.00
_cell.angle_beta   90.00
_cell.angle_gamma   90.00
#
_symmetry.space_group_name_H-M   'P 1'
#
loop_
_entity.id
_entity.type
_entity.pdbx_description
1 polymer ?
#
loop_
_entity_poly.entity_id
_entity_poly.type
_entity_poly.pdbx_seq_one_letter_code
_entity_poly.pdbx_strand_id
1 'polypeptide(L)'
;MIQKRCALERSVILKRLTFTEFNSPPRVPSCKAGGQSRKVMPGKWNQRMKDTYIIYCLDGGDGIKIPIHSTDELFACLQRIKAEALPVIDGIFSADVVIGGLGRISVGLDSKCILTYTSEDFEETLTSLGNETAQGETVYYFGDYTFMSNKYVIPYEQAMEALKVSVHTGKLSENIKWTDKLF
;
A
#
# COMPACT_ATOMS: atom_id res chain seq x y z
N MET A 1 23.79 -14.08 31.24
CA MET A 1 23.39 -13.03 32.19
C MET A 1 23.78 -11.68 31.58
N ILE A 2 22.95 -11.12 30.69
CA ILE A 2 23.13 -9.77 30.12
C ILE A 2 21.73 -9.15 29.92
N GLN A 3 21.52 -8.07 30.69
CA GLN A 3 20.69 -6.87 30.48
C GLN A 3 19.23 -6.99 29.99
N LYS A 4 18.33 -6.94 30.98
CA LYS A 4 16.99 -6.34 30.87
C LYS A 4 17.07 -4.84 31.19
N ARG A 5 16.15 -4.08 30.56
CA ARG A 5 15.69 -2.70 30.86
C ARG A 5 16.56 -1.56 30.35
N CYS A 6 16.01 -0.79 29.41
CA CYS A 6 15.79 0.66 29.55
C CYS A 6 15.13 1.21 28.28
N ALA A 7 13.95 1.83 28.42
CA ALA A 7 13.47 3.01 27.69
C ALA A 7 11.93 3.10 27.79
N LEU A 8 11.44 3.25 29.02
CA LEU A 8 10.20 3.96 29.31
C LEU A 8 10.67 5.36 29.70
N GLU A 9 10.38 6.39 28.88
CA GLU A 9 10.23 7.81 29.26
C GLU A 9 10.31 8.73 28.03
N ARG A 10 9.51 9.81 28.09
CA ARG A 10 9.24 10.90 27.12
C ARG A 10 7.91 10.67 26.37
N SER A 11 6.89 11.50 26.48
CA SER A 11 6.77 12.83 27.08
C SER A 11 5.29 13.08 27.37
N VAL A 12 4.98 13.35 28.63
CA VAL A 12 3.79 14.08 29.06
C VAL A 12 4.07 15.55 28.75
N ILE A 13 3.17 16.25 28.04
CA ILE A 13 2.81 17.68 28.15
C ILE A 13 1.95 18.05 26.92
N LEU A 14 0.63 18.04 27.08
CA LEU A 14 -0.33 19.08 26.65
C LEU A 14 -1.77 18.54 26.85
N LYS A 15 -2.30 18.70 28.06
CA LYS A 15 -3.74 18.73 28.33
C LYS A 15 -4.00 19.95 29.19
N ARG A 16 -4.70 20.95 28.63
CA ARG A 16 -5.70 21.81 29.30
C ARG A 16 -5.96 23.06 28.48
N LEU A 17 -7.09 23.06 27.76
CA LEU A 17 -7.93 24.24 27.61
C LEU A 17 -9.38 23.75 27.70
N THR A 18 -9.88 23.68 28.93
CA THR A 18 -11.32 23.60 29.24
C THR A 18 -11.78 25.01 29.55
N PHE A 19 -12.60 25.59 28.69
CA PHE A 19 -13.32 26.82 28.98
C PHE A 19 -14.78 26.61 28.53
N THR A 20 -15.64 26.29 29.50
CA THR A 20 -17.10 26.26 29.32
C THR A 20 -17.72 26.78 30.60
N GLU A 21 -18.07 28.07 30.61
CA GLU A 21 -19.18 28.56 31.44
C GLU A 21 -19.98 29.61 30.66
N PHE A 22 -21.26 29.28 30.51
CA PHE A 22 -22.45 30.14 30.58
C PHE A 22 -22.45 31.47 29.81
N ASN A 23 -23.17 31.47 28.69
CA ASN A 23 -24.17 32.51 28.42
C ASN A 23 -25.34 31.91 27.61
N SER A 24 -26.55 32.11 28.14
CA SER A 24 -27.83 31.69 27.58
C SER A 24 -28.11 32.36 26.21
N PRO A 25 -28.87 31.71 25.31
CA PRO A 25 -29.05 32.18 23.93
C PRO A 25 -30.10 33.30 23.82
N PRO A 26 -29.93 34.28 22.92
CA PRO A 26 -31.05 35.10 22.46
C PRO A 26 -31.88 34.34 21.42
N ARG A 27 -33.18 34.61 21.45
CA ARG A 27 -34.25 33.94 20.71
C ARG A 27 -34.05 33.98 19.19
N VAL A 28 -34.27 32.84 18.55
CA VAL A 28 -34.37 32.68 17.10
C VAL A 28 -35.67 33.31 16.58
N PRO A 29 -35.66 34.01 15.44
CA PRO A 29 -36.78 33.98 14.50
C PRO A 29 -36.61 32.77 13.58
N SER A 30 -37.64 31.92 13.59
CA SER A 30 -37.81 30.76 12.73
C SER A 30 -37.58 31.08 11.24
N CYS A 31 -36.58 30.45 10.64
CA CYS A 31 -36.47 30.28 9.20
C CYS A 31 -36.36 28.77 8.92
N LYS A 32 -37.45 28.18 8.42
CA LYS A 32 -37.44 26.80 7.91
C LYS A 32 -36.48 26.71 6.72
N ALA A 33 -35.35 26.05 6.91
CA ALA A 33 -34.57 25.48 5.81
C ALA A 33 -34.46 23.98 6.06
N GLY A 34 -35.20 23.19 5.28
CA GLY A 34 -35.08 21.74 5.26
C GLY A 34 -33.69 21.35 4.79
N GLY A 35 -32.77 21.15 5.72
CA GLY A 35 -31.49 20.53 5.46
C GLY A 35 -31.70 19.06 5.15
N GLN A 36 -31.92 18.73 3.88
CA GLN A 36 -31.66 17.37 3.40
C GLN A 36 -30.20 17.05 3.73
N SER A 37 -29.98 16.20 4.73
CA SER A 37 -28.71 15.53 4.93
C SER A 37 -28.48 14.66 3.69
N ARG A 38 -27.81 15.23 2.68
CA ARG A 38 -27.40 14.47 1.51
C ARG A 38 -26.42 13.43 2.03
N LYS A 39 -26.85 12.17 2.04
CA LYS A 39 -25.93 11.03 2.09
C LYS A 39 -24.96 11.24 0.92
N VAL A 40 -23.74 11.67 1.22
CA VAL A 40 -22.67 11.71 0.24
C VAL A 40 -22.43 10.25 -0.14
N MET A 41 -22.90 9.87 -1.33
CA MET A 41 -22.57 8.55 -1.87
C MET A 41 -21.04 8.49 -1.96
N PRO A 42 -20.40 7.43 -1.43
CA PRO A 42 -18.96 7.31 -1.56
C PRO A 42 -18.63 7.35 -3.07
N GLY A 43 -17.74 8.26 -3.46
CA GLY A 43 -17.24 8.29 -4.84
C GLY A 43 -16.59 6.95 -5.18
N LYS A 44 -16.46 6.63 -6.48
CA LYS A 44 -15.85 5.37 -6.95
C LYS A 44 -14.51 5.05 -6.28
N TRP A 45 -13.74 6.07 -5.90
CA TRP A 45 -12.50 5.94 -5.14
C TRP A 45 -12.69 5.38 -3.72
N ASN A 46 -13.66 5.92 -2.95
CA ASN A 46 -13.97 5.44 -1.60
C ASN A 46 -14.47 3.99 -1.59
N GLN A 47 -15.06 3.52 -2.70
CA GLN A 47 -15.44 2.13 -2.85
C GLN A 47 -14.21 1.24 -3.15
N ARG A 48 -13.34 1.64 -4.08
CA ARG A 48 -12.13 0.85 -4.41
C ARG A 48 -11.16 0.69 -3.26
N MET A 49 -11.01 1.70 -2.42
CA MET A 49 -10.21 1.57 -1.21
C MET A 49 -10.77 0.47 -0.30
N LYS A 50 -12.10 0.35 -0.17
CA LYS A 50 -12.70 -0.74 0.63
C LYS A 50 -12.46 -2.12 0.04
N ASP A 51 -12.18 -2.19 -1.26
CA ASP A 51 -11.94 -3.42 -2.00
C ASP A 51 -10.43 -3.67 -2.21
N THR A 52 -9.56 -2.85 -1.60
CA THR A 52 -8.11 -3.00 -1.64
C THR A 52 -7.61 -3.78 -0.43
N TYR A 53 -6.71 -4.73 -0.66
CA TYR A 53 -6.08 -5.50 0.42
C TYR A 53 -4.70 -6.02 0.02
N ILE A 54 -3.87 -6.34 1.00
CA ILE A 54 -2.58 -7.00 0.79
C ILE A 54 -2.74 -8.50 1.04
N ILE A 55 -2.12 -9.32 0.20
CA ILE A 55 -1.87 -10.74 0.44
C ILE A 55 -0.35 -10.95 0.52
N TYR A 56 0.12 -11.69 1.52
CA TYR A 56 1.51 -12.16 1.57
C TYR A 56 1.60 -13.48 2.33
N CYS A 57 2.65 -14.26 2.05
CA CYS A 57 2.92 -15.53 2.72
C CYS A 57 4.42 -15.67 2.95
N LEU A 58 4.83 -15.95 4.19
CA LEU A 58 6.25 -16.11 4.56
C LEU A 58 6.67 -17.57 4.70
N ASP A 59 5.72 -18.47 4.97
CA ASP A 59 5.95 -19.87 5.35
C ASP A 59 5.49 -20.88 4.30
N GLY A 60 5.04 -20.42 3.13
CA GLY A 60 4.47 -21.25 2.07
C GLY A 60 3.09 -21.85 2.41
N GLY A 61 2.48 -21.42 3.51
CA GLY A 61 1.12 -21.80 3.92
C GLY A 61 0.04 -20.89 3.35
N ASP A 62 -1.03 -20.70 4.12
CA ASP A 62 -2.14 -19.81 3.73
C ASP A 62 -1.69 -18.34 3.75
N GLY A 63 -1.98 -17.61 2.68
CA GLY A 63 -1.67 -16.18 2.59
C GLY A 63 -2.43 -15.35 3.63
N ILE A 64 -1.71 -14.47 4.32
CA ILE A 64 -2.31 -13.49 5.23
C ILE A 64 -2.97 -12.39 4.39
N LYS A 65 -4.26 -12.16 4.61
CA LYS A 65 -5.04 -11.11 3.95
C LYS A 65 -5.28 -9.92 4.89
N ILE A 66 -4.86 -8.73 4.47
CA ILE A 66 -4.97 -7.49 5.26
C ILE A 66 -5.77 -6.44 4.48
N PRO A 67 -6.99 -6.08 4.91
CA PRO A 67 -7.75 -4.98 4.32
C PRO A 67 -7.00 -3.65 4.48
N ILE A 68 -7.07 -2.78 3.46
CA ILE A 68 -6.38 -1.49 3.44
C ILE A 68 -7.40 -0.38 3.17
N HIS A 69 -7.41 0.68 3.98
CA HIS A 69 -8.42 1.75 3.89
C HIS A 69 -7.84 3.10 3.48
N SER A 70 -6.51 3.24 3.45
CA SER A 70 -5.80 4.43 2.99
C SER A 70 -4.44 4.09 2.37
N THR A 71 -3.87 5.00 1.59
CA THR A 71 -2.51 4.83 1.05
C THR A 71 -1.43 4.88 2.11
N ASP A 72 -1.63 5.66 3.18
CA ASP A 72 -0.68 5.72 4.28
C ASP A 72 -0.64 4.39 5.04
N GLU A 73 -1.80 3.78 5.26
CA GLU A 73 -1.93 2.43 5.82
C GLU A 73 -1.29 1.38 4.91
N LEU A 74 -1.51 1.47 3.59
CA LEU A 74 -0.86 0.59 2.60
C LEU A 74 0.65 0.59 2.77
N PHE A 75 1.26 1.77 2.73
CA PHE A 75 2.72 1.89 2.78
C PHE A 75 3.29 1.50 4.14
N ALA A 76 2.62 1.88 5.24
CA ALA A 76 3.00 1.43 6.57
C ALA A 76 2.94 -0.10 6.68
N CYS A 77 1.92 -0.73 6.10
CA CYS A 77 1.78 -2.18 6.12
C CYS A 77 2.86 -2.88 5.28
N LEU A 78 3.18 -2.38 4.07
CA LEU A 78 4.27 -2.93 3.25
C LEU A 78 5.63 -2.83 3.97
N GLN A 79 5.90 -1.74 4.67
CA GLN A 79 7.13 -1.59 5.46
C GLN A 79 7.19 -2.56 6.64
N ARG A 80 6.05 -2.80 7.31
CA ARG A 80 5.96 -3.82 8.37
C ARG A 80 6.24 -5.22 7.81
N ILE A 81 5.61 -5.57 6.69
CA ILE A 81 5.79 -6.87 6.02
C ILE A 81 7.26 -7.06 5.62
N LYS A 82 7.91 -6.02 5.07
CA LYS A 82 9.34 -6.04 4.76
C LYS A 82 10.18 -6.42 5.99
N ALA A 83 9.92 -5.77 7.13
CA ALA A 83 10.65 -6.03 8.37
C ALA A 83 10.41 -7.45 8.91
N GLU A 84 9.21 -8.00 8.72
CA GLU A 84 8.86 -9.38 9.10
C GLU A 84 9.55 -10.42 8.20
N ALA A 85 9.72 -10.12 6.91
CA ALA A 85 10.33 -11.04 5.94
C ALA A 85 11.86 -11.10 6.03
N LEU A 86 12.51 -9.99 6.39
CA LEU A 86 13.97 -9.85 6.42
C LEU A 86 14.74 -10.95 7.19
N PRO A 87 14.29 -11.47 8.34
CA PRO A 87 14.99 -12.55 9.05
C PRO A 87 14.78 -13.96 8.45
N VAL A 88 13.86 -14.15 7.51
CA VAL A 88 13.44 -15.49 7.05
C VAL A 88 13.59 -15.72 5.54
N ILE A 89 13.62 -14.66 4.73
CA ILE A 89 13.76 -14.73 3.27
C ILE A 89 15.17 -14.31 2.86
N ASP A 90 15.85 -15.17 2.10
CA ASP A 90 17.14 -14.87 1.47
C ASP A 90 16.92 -14.33 0.05
N GLY A 91 16.52 -13.06 -0.05
CA GLY A 91 16.17 -12.40 -1.32
C GLY A 91 15.21 -11.23 -1.12
N ILE A 92 14.75 -10.64 -2.23
CA ILE A 92 13.75 -9.55 -2.17
C ILE A 92 12.35 -10.18 -2.04
N PHE A 93 11.78 -10.10 -0.84
CA PHE A 93 10.42 -10.55 -0.58
C PHE A 93 9.39 -9.69 -1.33
N SER A 94 8.33 -10.31 -1.84
CA SER A 94 7.22 -9.61 -2.48
C SER A 94 5.91 -9.78 -1.72
N ALA A 95 5.05 -8.77 -1.81
CA ALA A 95 3.68 -8.83 -1.33
C ALA A 95 2.72 -8.41 -2.44
N ASP A 96 1.56 -9.05 -2.51
CA ASP A 96 0.53 -8.77 -3.49
C ASP A 96 -0.41 -7.69 -2.96
N VAL A 97 -0.58 -6.61 -3.71
CA VAL A 97 -1.61 -5.61 -3.48
C VAL A 97 -2.75 -5.86 -4.45
N VAL A 98 -3.88 -6.33 -3.93
CA VAL A 98 -5.09 -6.57 -4.72
C VAL A 98 -5.95 -5.32 -4.73
N ILE A 99 -6.36 -4.89 -5.92
CA ILE A 99 -7.15 -3.68 -6.16
C ILE A 99 -8.43 -4.10 -6.88
N GLY A 100 -9.58 -3.97 -6.21
CA GLY A 100 -10.87 -4.40 -6.74
C GLY A 100 -11.21 -3.80 -8.11
N GLY A 101 -11.53 -4.67 -9.07
CA GLY A 101 -11.87 -4.30 -10.44
C GLY A 101 -10.67 -3.89 -11.32
N LEU A 102 -9.44 -4.13 -10.85
CA LEU A 102 -8.21 -3.96 -11.62
C LEU A 102 -7.43 -5.28 -11.69
N GLY A 103 -7.12 -5.86 -10.53
CA GLY A 103 -6.28 -7.07 -10.45
C GLY A 103 -5.33 -6.99 -9.26
N ARG A 104 -4.17 -7.64 -9.38
CA ARG A 104 -3.11 -7.64 -8.37
C ARG A 104 -1.83 -7.00 -8.89
N ILE A 105 -1.12 -6.32 -8.00
CA ILE A 105 0.24 -5.83 -8.23
C ILE A 105 1.14 -6.44 -7.15
N SER A 106 2.00 -7.36 -7.54
CA SER A 106 3.08 -7.89 -6.69
C SER A 106 4.17 -6.84 -6.58
N VAL A 107 4.58 -6.53 -5.35
CA VAL A 107 5.55 -5.47 -5.03
C VAL A 107 6.77 -6.07 -4.38
N GLY A 108 7.93 -5.97 -5.04
CA GLY A 108 9.22 -6.30 -4.41
C GLY A 108 9.61 -5.31 -3.32
N LEU A 109 9.73 -5.76 -2.08
CA LEU A 109 9.90 -4.91 -0.90
C LEU A 109 11.37 -4.56 -0.63
N ASP A 110 12.04 -3.96 -1.60
CA ASP A 110 13.39 -3.41 -1.42
C ASP A 110 13.65 -2.09 -2.17
N SER A 111 14.81 -1.48 -1.91
CA SER A 111 15.33 -0.31 -2.62
C SER A 111 15.37 -0.50 -4.15
N LYS A 112 15.64 -1.73 -4.59
CA LYS A 112 15.47 -2.21 -5.96
C LYS A 112 14.11 -2.89 -6.02
N CYS A 113 13.13 -2.25 -6.63
CA CYS A 113 11.77 -2.75 -6.67
C CYS A 113 11.43 -3.26 -8.07
N ILE A 114 10.74 -4.40 -8.15
CA ILE A 114 10.04 -4.84 -9.34
C ILE A 114 8.55 -4.85 -8.99
N LEU A 115 7.74 -4.31 -9.89
CA LEU A 115 6.29 -4.46 -9.84
C LEU A 115 5.84 -5.44 -10.92
N THR A 116 5.03 -6.42 -10.54
CA THR A 116 4.38 -7.34 -11.48
C THR A 116 2.88 -7.20 -11.33
N TYR A 117 2.22 -6.74 -12.38
CA TYR A 117 0.78 -6.68 -12.45
C TYR A 117 0.22 -7.95 -13.08
N THR A 118 -0.87 -8.47 -12.51
CA THR A 118 -1.72 -9.47 -13.15
C THR A 118 -3.16 -8.99 -13.05
N SER A 119 -3.82 -8.93 -14.20
CA SER A 119 -5.24 -8.60 -14.35
C SER A 119 -6.17 -9.54 -13.57
N GLU A 120 -7.38 -9.07 -13.26
CA GLU A 120 -8.39 -9.82 -12.51
C GLU A 120 -8.87 -11.09 -13.24
N ASP A 121 -8.87 -11.09 -14.58
CA ASP A 121 -9.19 -12.25 -15.42
C ASP A 121 -7.98 -13.14 -15.71
N PHE A 122 -6.79 -12.75 -15.25
CA PHE A 122 -5.51 -13.43 -15.46
C PHE A 122 -5.04 -13.50 -16.92
N GLU A 123 -5.64 -12.72 -17.84
CA GLU A 123 -5.28 -12.74 -19.27
C GLU A 123 -4.06 -11.84 -19.56
N GLU A 124 -3.88 -10.79 -18.77
CA GLU A 124 -2.76 -9.85 -18.89
C GLU A 124 -1.84 -9.92 -17.67
N THR A 125 -0.53 -10.05 -17.93
CA THR A 125 0.54 -9.88 -16.94
C THR A 125 1.60 -8.94 -17.49
N LEU A 126 1.97 -7.93 -16.70
CA LEU A 126 2.95 -6.92 -17.07
C LEU A 126 3.96 -6.71 -15.95
N THR A 127 5.21 -6.47 -16.30
CA THR A 127 6.29 -6.19 -15.34
C THR A 127 6.77 -4.76 -15.52
N SER A 128 7.19 -4.10 -14.43
CA SER A 128 7.84 -2.79 -14.50
C SER A 128 9.08 -2.85 -15.38
N LEU A 129 9.35 -1.80 -16.16
CA LEU A 129 10.54 -1.68 -16.99
C LEU A 129 11.31 -0.41 -16.63
N GLY A 130 12.49 -0.59 -16.01
CA GLY A 130 13.35 0.51 -15.57
C GLY A 130 14.42 0.86 -16.60
N ASN A 131 15.44 0.00 -16.70
CA ASN A 131 16.58 0.23 -17.60
C ASN A 131 16.83 -0.99 -18.50
N GLU A 132 16.43 -0.89 -19.77
CA GLU A 132 16.59 -1.95 -20.78
C GLU A 132 18.04 -2.37 -21.03
N THR A 133 19.02 -1.54 -20.67
CA THR A 133 20.44 -1.85 -20.82
C THR A 133 21.06 -2.52 -19.60
N ALA A 134 20.35 -2.57 -18.48
CA ALA A 134 20.83 -3.20 -17.25
C ALA A 134 21.13 -4.68 -17.48
N GLN A 135 22.19 -5.16 -16.84
CA GLN A 135 22.66 -6.54 -16.95
C GLN A 135 22.51 -7.28 -15.62
N GLY A 136 22.46 -8.60 -15.69
CA GLY A 136 22.35 -9.49 -14.54
C GLY A 136 20.92 -9.62 -14.00
N GLU A 137 20.83 -10.38 -12.92
CA GLU A 137 19.57 -10.79 -12.31
C GLU A 137 19.60 -10.52 -10.81
N THR A 138 18.42 -10.39 -10.22
CA THR A 138 18.23 -10.31 -8.77
C THR A 138 17.22 -11.36 -8.35
N VAL A 139 17.45 -12.01 -7.22
CA VAL A 139 16.54 -13.02 -6.66
C VAL A 139 15.39 -12.35 -5.94
N TYR A 140 14.17 -12.66 -6.36
CA TYR A 140 12.92 -12.26 -5.72
C TYR A 140 12.19 -13.48 -5.20
N TYR A 141 11.40 -13.30 -4.14
CA TYR A 141 10.52 -14.32 -3.61
C TYR A 141 9.06 -13.95 -3.87
N PHE A 142 8.42 -14.64 -4.83
CA PHE A 142 7.00 -14.49 -5.23
C PHE A 142 6.15 -15.69 -4.77
N GLY A 143 6.48 -16.27 -3.61
CA GLY A 143 6.02 -17.60 -3.19
C GLY A 143 7.03 -18.70 -3.55
N ASP A 144 7.89 -18.42 -4.52
CA ASP A 144 9.08 -19.18 -4.87
C ASP A 144 10.25 -18.24 -5.20
N TYR A 145 11.47 -18.78 -5.16
CA TYR A 145 12.67 -18.04 -5.54
C TYR A 145 12.78 -17.94 -7.05
N THR A 146 12.64 -16.72 -7.56
CA THR A 146 12.69 -16.41 -8.99
C THR A 146 13.82 -15.44 -9.28
N PHE A 147 14.64 -15.75 -10.29
CA PHE A 147 15.62 -14.82 -10.84
C PHE A 147 14.91 -13.85 -11.79
N MET A 148 14.98 -12.56 -11.48
CA MET A 148 14.38 -11.52 -12.30
C MET A 148 15.47 -10.64 -12.92
N SER A 149 15.32 -10.35 -14.21
CA SER A 149 16.22 -9.45 -14.93
C SER A 149 16.28 -8.08 -14.26
N ASN A 150 17.49 -7.55 -14.10
CA ASN A 150 17.70 -6.20 -13.55
C ASN A 150 17.09 -5.09 -14.43
N LYS A 151 16.70 -5.40 -15.66
CA LYS A 151 15.98 -4.46 -16.55
C LYS A 151 14.64 -4.04 -15.99
N TYR A 152 14.01 -4.91 -15.20
CA TYR A 152 12.69 -4.63 -14.60
C TYR A 152 12.74 -3.73 -13.37
N VAL A 153 13.94 -3.51 -12.81
CA VAL A 153 14.10 -2.80 -11.54
C VAL A 153 13.82 -1.30 -11.71
N ILE A 154 12.94 -0.79 -10.86
CA ILE A 154 12.66 0.64 -10.69
C ILE A 154 13.00 1.08 -9.25
N PRO A 155 13.27 2.38 -9.02
CA PRO A 155 13.44 2.91 -7.67
C PRO A 155 12.19 2.72 -6.81
N TYR A 156 12.39 2.38 -5.53
CA TYR A 156 11.29 2.18 -4.58
C TYR A 156 10.27 3.33 -4.53
N GLU A 157 10.74 4.58 -4.55
CA GLU A 157 9.86 5.75 -4.54
C GLU A 157 8.94 5.80 -5.79
N GLN A 158 9.47 5.46 -6.97
CA GLN A 158 8.69 5.39 -8.20
C GLN A 158 7.67 4.24 -8.13
N ALA A 159 8.06 3.10 -7.56
CA ALA A 159 7.16 1.97 -7.37
C ALA A 159 5.98 2.33 -6.44
N MET A 160 6.25 3.02 -5.33
CA MET A 160 5.21 3.43 -4.39
C MET A 160 4.26 4.46 -5.00
N GLU A 161 4.77 5.43 -5.77
CA GLU A 161 3.91 6.38 -6.47
C GLU A 161 3.07 5.70 -7.56
N ALA A 162 3.65 4.75 -8.30
CA ALA A 162 2.90 3.96 -9.28
C ALA A 162 1.77 3.15 -8.61
N LEU A 163 2.04 2.54 -7.46
CA LEU A 163 1.05 1.82 -6.67
C LEU A 163 -0.05 2.74 -6.15
N LYS A 164 0.30 3.91 -5.61
CA LYS A 164 -0.65 4.93 -5.15
C LYS A 164 -1.61 5.36 -6.26
N VAL A 165 -1.07 5.69 -7.42
CA VAL A 165 -1.87 6.05 -8.60
C VAL A 165 -2.79 4.90 -8.98
N SER A 166 -2.30 3.66 -8.94
CA SER A 166 -3.09 2.50 -9.34
C SER A 166 -4.26 2.24 -8.40
N VAL A 167 -4.02 2.31 -7.09
CA VAL A 167 -5.04 2.20 -6.05
C VAL A 167 -6.08 3.32 -6.18
N HIS A 168 -5.65 4.55 -6.47
CA HIS A 168 -6.55 5.69 -6.60
C HIS A 168 -7.40 5.65 -7.88
N THR A 169 -6.76 5.36 -9.01
CA THR A 169 -7.37 5.48 -10.34
C THR A 169 -7.98 4.18 -10.84
N GLY A 170 -7.67 3.04 -10.20
CA GLY A 170 -8.05 1.70 -10.64
C GLY A 170 -7.57 1.39 -12.05
N LYS A 171 -6.40 1.92 -12.42
CA LYS A 171 -5.71 1.73 -13.68
C LYS A 171 -4.22 1.62 -13.40
N LEU A 172 -3.46 0.94 -14.25
CA LEU A 172 -2.00 0.96 -14.12
C LEU A 172 -1.45 2.38 -14.28
N SER A 173 -0.47 2.72 -13.44
CA SER A 173 0.17 4.03 -13.49
C SER A 173 1.00 4.19 -14.77
N GLU A 174 0.80 5.30 -15.46
CA GLU A 174 1.59 5.72 -16.62
C GLU A 174 2.93 6.38 -16.21
N ASN A 175 3.19 6.53 -14.90
CA ASN A 175 4.43 7.14 -14.39
C ASN A 175 5.65 6.21 -14.52
N ILE A 176 5.42 4.93 -14.80
CA ILE A 176 6.47 3.95 -15.10
C ILE A 176 6.13 3.24 -16.40
N LYS A 177 7.13 2.60 -17.01
CA LYS A 177 6.90 1.74 -18.15
C LYS A 177 6.51 0.35 -17.66
N TRP A 178 5.57 -0.26 -18.37
CA TRP A 178 5.15 -1.65 -18.20
C TRP A 178 5.50 -2.42 -19.47
N THR A 179 5.84 -3.71 -19.33
CA THR A 179 6.20 -4.57 -20.45
C THR A 179 5.69 -5.99 -20.24
N ASP A 180 5.27 -6.64 -21.32
CA ASP A 180 4.96 -8.07 -21.41
C ASP A 180 6.18 -8.90 -21.88
N LYS A 181 7.21 -8.23 -22.42
CA LYS A 181 8.45 -8.88 -22.88
C LYS A 181 9.19 -9.56 -21.73
N LEU A 182 9.62 -10.80 -22.00
CA LEU A 182 10.55 -11.56 -21.16
C LEU A 182 12.00 -11.25 -21.57
N PHE A 183 12.88 -11.08 -20.60
CA PHE A 183 14.29 -10.69 -20.74
C PHE A 183 15.20 -11.63 -19.97
#